data_AF-A0A1Z9S5A7-F1
#
_entry.id   AF-A0A1Z9S5A7-F1
#
_cell.length_a   1.000
_cell.length_b   1.000
_cell.length_c   1.000
_cell.angle_alpha   90.00
_cell.angle_beta   90.00
_cell.angle_gamma   90.00
#
_symmetry.space_group_name_H-M   'P 1'
#
loop_
_entity.id
_entity.type
_entity.pdbx_description
1 polymer ?
#
loop_
_entity_poly.entity_id
_entity_poly.type
_entity_poly.pdbx_seq_one_letter_code
_entity_poly.pdbx_strand_id
1 'polypeptide(L)'
;MDSLTNKFKDLFLNFIWRGSANKAHKELGKSVSATLMLFDKELYLIESGKSARLSDNWGTDELAAKGKELLGHFKEPPSIQLLLPSGDFLATRHSLPDLPKNNLISALRLQVEETLPS
;
A
#
# COMPACT_ATOMS: atom_id res chain seq x y z
N MET A 1 5.54 4.19 25.21
CA MET A 1 5.77 3.26 24.06
C MET A 1 5.79 4.00 22.72
N ASP A 2 5.59 5.33 22.72
CA ASP A 2 5.37 6.17 21.53
C ASP A 2 6.63 6.49 20.72
N SER A 3 7.81 6.29 21.31
CA SER A 3 9.09 6.59 20.64
C SER A 3 9.42 5.63 19.50
N LEU A 4 9.05 4.34 19.62
CA LEU A 4 9.34 3.33 18.61
C LEU A 4 8.46 3.46 17.37
N THR A 5 7.17 3.76 17.54
CA THR A 5 6.22 3.97 16.45
C THR A 5 6.56 5.22 15.65
N ASN A 6 6.92 6.32 16.33
CA ASN A 6 7.37 7.55 15.68
C ASN A 6 8.70 7.35 14.93
N LYS A 7 9.64 6.61 15.52
CA LYS A 7 10.93 6.30 14.88
C LYS A 7 10.78 5.34 13.71
N PHE A 8 9.85 4.37 13.80
CA PHE A 8 9.50 3.48 12.69
C PHE A 8 8.83 4.26 11.57
N LYS A 9 7.86 5.12 11.88
CA LYS A 9 7.23 6.04 10.93
C LYS A 9 8.25 6.93 10.23
N ASP A 10 9.14 7.59 10.97
CA ASP A 10 10.19 8.41 10.38
C ASP A 10 11.17 7.59 9.54
N LEU A 11 11.53 6.38 9.96
CA LEU A 11 12.43 5.51 9.22
C LEU A 11 11.78 4.97 7.94
N PHE A 12 10.54 4.49 8.02
CA PHE A 12 9.79 3.91 6.90
C PHE A 12 9.38 4.99 5.89
N LEU A 13 8.92 6.15 6.35
CA LEU A 13 8.63 7.28 5.47
C LEU A 13 9.90 7.76 4.79
N ASN A 14 10.98 7.99 5.53
CA ASN A 14 12.24 8.37 4.88
C ASN A 14 12.77 7.28 3.94
N PHE A 15 12.52 5.99 4.20
CA PHE A 15 12.94 4.88 3.35
C PHE A 15 12.09 4.74 2.08
N ILE A 16 10.76 4.78 2.18
CA ILE A 16 9.83 4.78 1.03
C ILE A 16 10.15 5.96 0.11
N TRP A 17 10.43 7.13 0.68
CA TRP A 17 10.74 8.33 -0.10
C TRP A 17 12.18 8.36 -0.64
N ARG A 18 13.19 7.82 0.07
CA ARG A 18 14.57 7.71 -0.46
C ARG A 18 14.75 6.58 -1.48
N GLY A 19 13.96 5.51 -1.41
CA GLY A 19 13.98 4.40 -2.36
C GLY A 19 13.28 4.69 -3.69
N SER A 20 12.53 5.80 -3.78
CA SER A 20 11.81 6.23 -4.99
C SER A 20 12.75 6.91 -6.01
N ALA A 21 13.84 6.24 -6.36
CA ALA A 21 14.71 6.59 -7.48
C ALA A 21 14.19 5.99 -8.82
N ASN A 22 13.02 5.35 -8.81
CA ASN A 22 12.39 4.84 -10.03
C ASN A 22 11.51 5.92 -10.66
N LYS A 23 11.91 6.37 -11.86
CA LYS A 23 11.18 7.35 -12.69
C LYS A 23 9.68 7.03 -12.82
N ALA A 24 9.32 5.75 -12.92
CA ALA A 24 7.94 5.27 -13.00
C ALA A 24 7.13 5.54 -11.72
N HIS A 25 7.74 5.38 -10.54
CA HIS A 25 7.08 5.65 -9.26
C HIS A 25 6.85 7.15 -9.05
N LYS A 26 7.79 7.97 -9.53
CA LYS A 26 7.69 9.43 -9.54
C LYS A 26 6.63 9.95 -10.51
N GLU A 27 6.32 9.22 -11.59
CA GLU A 27 5.22 9.58 -12.51
C GLU A 27 3.86 9.17 -11.95
N LEU A 28 3.75 7.98 -11.35
CA LEU A 28 2.53 7.52 -10.67
C LEU A 28 2.17 8.39 -9.45
N GLY A 29 3.17 8.88 -8.71
CA GLY A 29 2.96 9.75 -7.57
C GLY A 29 2.42 11.14 -7.92
N LYS A 30 2.57 11.62 -9.17
CA LYS A 30 2.05 12.95 -9.58
C LYS A 30 0.53 13.02 -9.62
N SER A 31 -0.15 11.88 -9.75
CA SER A 31 -1.61 11.77 -9.82
C SER A 31 -2.25 11.31 -8.51
N VAL A 32 -1.47 11.15 -7.43
CA VAL A 32 -1.98 10.73 -6.13
C VAL A 32 -2.24 11.96 -5.27
N SER A 33 -3.46 12.10 -4.79
CA SER A 33 -3.89 13.19 -3.92
C SER A 33 -3.60 12.90 -2.44
N ALA A 34 -3.63 11.63 -2.04
CA ALA A 34 -3.39 11.20 -0.67
C ALA A 34 -2.79 9.79 -0.59
N THR A 35 -1.90 9.57 0.38
CA THR A 35 -1.30 8.27 0.66
C THR A 35 -1.77 7.78 2.02
N LEU A 36 -2.48 6.66 2.00
CA LEU A 36 -2.90 5.96 3.21
C LEU A 36 -2.01 4.75 3.45
N MET A 37 -1.57 4.55 4.70
CA MET A 37 -0.81 3.37 5.11
C MET A 37 -1.56 2.64 6.22
N LEU A 38 -1.80 1.35 6.02
CA LEU A 38 -2.36 0.48 7.06
C LEU A 38 -1.20 -0.27 7.73
N PHE A 39 -1.01 -0.04 9.02
CA PHE A 39 0.04 -0.72 9.78
C PHE A 39 -0.35 -0.84 11.25
N ASP A 40 -0.15 -2.02 11.83
CA ASP A 40 -0.44 -2.30 13.25
C ASP A 40 -1.84 -1.83 13.70
N LYS A 41 -2.87 -2.13 12.90
CA LYS A 41 -4.27 -1.72 13.13
C LYS A 41 -4.47 -0.20 13.20
N GLU A 42 -3.56 0.58 12.65
CA GLU A 42 -3.69 2.02 12.50
C GLU A 42 -3.63 2.40 11.02
N LEU A 43 -4.56 3.28 10.63
CA LEU A 43 -4.60 3.89 9.32
C LEU A 43 -3.92 5.26 9.41
N TYR A 44 -2.84 5.45 8.66
CA TYR A 44 -2.07 6.68 8.63
C TYR A 44 -2.32 7.44 7.34
N LEU A 45 -2.53 8.74 7.43
CA LEU A 45 -2.42 9.67 6.31
C LEU A 45 -1.03 10.27 6.31
N ILE A 46 -0.22 9.90 5.32
CA ILE A 46 1.22 10.20 5.32
C ILE A 46 1.48 11.70 5.22
N GLU A 47 0.75 12.39 4.35
CA GLU A 47 0.99 13.81 4.04
C GLU A 47 0.75 14.72 5.26
N SER A 48 -0.23 14.37 6.10
CA SER A 48 -0.59 15.16 7.28
C SER A 48 -0.01 14.60 8.59
N GLY A 49 0.52 13.37 8.54
CA GLY A 49 0.95 12.62 9.73
C GLY A 49 -0.19 12.19 10.65
N LYS A 50 -1.45 12.46 10.33
CA LYS A 50 -2.62 12.03 11.12
C LYS A 50 -2.79 10.52 11.05
N SER A 51 -3.36 9.93 12.09
CA SER A 51 -3.72 8.52 12.12
C SER A 51 -5.07 8.30 12.78
N ALA A 52 -5.70 7.18 12.44
CA ALA A 52 -6.91 6.68 13.06
C ALA A 52 -6.70 5.21 13.41
N ARG A 53 -6.92 4.87 14.69
CA ARG A 53 -6.84 3.48 15.15
C ARG A 53 -8.11 2.73 14.80
N LEU A 54 -7.93 1.50 14.34
CA LEU A 54 -8.98 0.55 14.03
C LEU A 54 -9.21 -0.39 15.22
N SER A 55 -10.42 -0.91 15.33
CA SER A 55 -10.78 -1.94 16.31
C SER A 55 -10.01 -3.25 16.06
N ASP A 56 -10.02 -4.17 17.02
CA ASP A 56 -9.27 -5.43 16.87
C ASP A 56 -9.82 -6.34 15.75
N ASN A 57 -11.12 -6.26 15.47
CA ASN A 57 -11.82 -7.03 14.44
C ASN A 57 -12.42 -6.10 13.38
N TRP A 58 -11.64 -5.10 12.99
CA TRP A 58 -12.09 -4.09 12.04
C TRP A 58 -12.53 -4.72 10.71
N GLY A 59 -13.66 -4.25 10.19
CA GLY A 59 -14.19 -4.64 8.89
C GLY A 59 -13.96 -3.55 7.84
N THR A 60 -14.39 -3.83 6.61
CA THR A 60 -14.32 -2.87 5.49
C THR A 60 -15.03 -1.56 5.79
N ASP A 61 -16.15 -1.61 6.53
CA ASP A 61 -16.96 -0.44 6.87
C ASP A 61 -16.24 0.51 7.83
N GLU A 62 -15.56 -0.05 8.84
CA GLU A 62 -14.77 0.74 9.78
C GLU A 62 -13.56 1.37 9.09
N LEU A 63 -12.87 0.60 8.24
CA LEU A 63 -11.76 1.11 7.45
C LEU A 63 -12.21 2.28 6.55
N ALA A 64 -13.36 2.13 5.88
CA ALA A 64 -13.93 3.19 5.04
C ALA A 64 -14.31 4.43 5.85
N ALA A 65 -14.93 4.25 7.02
CA ALA A 65 -15.31 5.35 7.91
C ALA A 65 -14.08 6.13 8.40
N LYS A 66 -13.03 5.42 8.86
CA LYS A 66 -11.77 6.03 9.29
C LYS A 66 -10.98 6.66 8.15
N GLY A 67 -10.99 6.03 6.98
CA GLY A 67 -10.42 6.62 5.77
C GLY A 67 -11.10 7.93 5.41
N LYS A 68 -12.44 7.99 5.45
CA LYS A 68 -13.21 9.20 5.20
C LYS A 68 -12.93 10.30 6.24
N GLU A 69 -12.78 9.92 7.51
CA GLU A 69 -12.41 10.84 8.59
C GLU A 69 -11.05 11.51 8.31
N LEU A 70 -10.04 10.73 7.93
CA LEU A 70 -8.71 11.23 7.61
C LEU A 70 -8.71 12.09 6.33
N LEU A 71 -9.48 11.69 5.32
CA LEU A 71 -9.57 12.35 4.02
C LEU A 71 -10.57 13.51 3.98
N GLY A 72 -11.29 13.82 5.07
CA GLY A 72 -12.39 14.79 5.09
C GLY A 72 -12.01 16.24 4.72
N HIS A 73 -10.73 16.53 4.53
CA HIS A 73 -10.22 17.83 4.08
C HIS A 73 -10.10 17.95 2.55
N PHE A 74 -10.24 16.85 1.80
CA PHE A 74 -10.27 16.88 0.34
C PHE A 74 -11.66 17.29 -0.16
N LYS A 75 -11.71 18.32 -1.03
CA LYS A 75 -12.97 18.85 -1.60
C LYS A 75 -13.48 18.05 -2.80
N GLU A 76 -12.60 17.36 -3.49
CA GLU A 76 -12.89 16.49 -4.63
C GLU A 76 -12.51 15.05 -4.27
N PRO A 77 -13.07 14.03 -4.95
CA PRO A 77 -12.68 12.64 -4.72
C PRO A 77 -11.16 12.48 -4.91
N PRO A 78 -10.39 12.20 -3.84
CA PRO A 78 -8.95 12.11 -3.97
C PRO A 78 -8.57 10.83 -4.71
N SER A 79 -7.53 10.90 -5.52
CA SER A 79 -6.81 9.71 -5.96
C SER A 79 -5.97 9.21 -4.79
N ILE A 80 -6.18 7.96 -4.36
CA ILE A 80 -5.59 7.43 -3.14
C ILE A 80 -4.58 6.33 -3.48
N GLN A 81 -3.37 6.45 -2.94
CA GLN A 81 -2.42 5.34 -2.87
C GLN A 81 -2.56 4.65 -1.52
N LEU A 82 -2.91 3.35 -1.53
CA LEU A 82 -2.99 2.54 -0.32
C LEU A 82 -1.74 1.67 -0.19
N LEU A 83 -1.02 1.85 0.90
CA LEU A 83 0.14 1.05 1.28
C LEU A 83 -0.31 -0.01 2.29
N LEU A 84 -0.09 -1.27 1.93
CA LEU A 84 -0.49 -2.42 2.72
C LEU A 84 0.73 -3.13 3.33
N PRO A 85 0.56 -3.86 4.45
CA PRO A 85 1.64 -4.59 5.09
C PRO A 85 2.25 -5.61 4.13
N SER A 86 3.57 -5.66 4.00
CA SER A 86 4.23 -6.61 3.08
C SER A 86 4.03 -8.07 3.46
N GLY A 87 3.70 -8.37 4.72
CA GLY A 87 3.45 -9.74 5.18
C GLY A 87 2.23 -10.40 4.53
N ASP A 88 1.30 -9.60 4.02
CA ASP A 88 0.08 -10.09 3.37
C ASP A 88 0.27 -10.27 1.85
N PHE A 89 1.45 -9.93 1.31
CA PHE A 89 1.72 -9.93 -0.12
C PHE A 89 2.95 -10.77 -0.46
N LEU A 90 2.81 -11.66 -1.44
CA LEU A 90 3.93 -12.39 -2.02
C LEU A 90 4.36 -11.71 -3.34
N ALA A 91 5.65 -11.39 -3.45
CA ALA A 91 6.23 -10.86 -4.68
C ALA A 91 7.25 -11.86 -5.24
N THR A 92 7.02 -12.36 -6.44
CA THR A 92 7.91 -13.29 -7.15
C THR A 92 8.38 -12.74 -8.49
N ARG A 93 9.52 -13.22 -8.97
CA ARG A 93 10.05 -12.87 -10.29
C ARG A 93 10.18 -14.13 -11.12
N HIS A 94 9.52 -14.15 -12.27
CA HIS A 94 9.55 -15.27 -13.20
C HIS A 94 10.21 -14.84 -14.52
N SER A 95 11.07 -15.69 -15.06
CA SER A 95 11.60 -15.56 -16.41
C SER A 95 10.81 -16.47 -17.33
N LEU A 96 10.03 -15.89 -18.24
CA LEU A 96 9.18 -16.63 -19.18
C LEU A 96 9.65 -16.33 -20.62
N PRO A 97 10.71 -17.00 -21.10
CA PRO A 97 11.21 -16.81 -22.46
C PRO A 97 10.19 -17.30 -23.50
N ASP A 98 10.15 -16.62 -24.66
CA ASP A 98 9.38 -16.99 -25.86
C ASP A 98 7.84 -17.08 -25.70
N LEU A 99 7.29 -16.48 -24.63
CA LEU A 99 5.85 -16.49 -24.39
C LEU A 99 5.18 -15.28 -25.05
N PRO A 100 4.22 -15.46 -25.98
CA PRO A 100 3.48 -14.35 -26.55
C PRO A 100 2.64 -13.67 -25.45
N LYS A 101 2.51 -12.34 -25.52
CA LYS A 101 1.83 -11.51 -24.51
C LYS A 101 0.44 -12.04 -24.12
N ASN A 102 -0.28 -12.61 -25.09
CA ASN A 102 -1.63 -13.15 -24.89
C ASN A 102 -1.66 -14.38 -23.97
N ASN A 103 -0.55 -15.11 -23.86
CA ASN A 103 -0.43 -16.31 -23.04
C ASN A 103 0.19 -16.03 -21.67
N LEU A 104 0.72 -14.82 -21.45
CA LEU A 104 1.41 -14.44 -20.23
C LEU A 104 0.50 -14.51 -19.00
N ILE A 105 -0.76 -14.09 -19.14
CA ILE A 105 -1.74 -14.14 -18.04
C ILE A 105 -2.00 -15.59 -17.60
N SER A 106 -2.15 -16.51 -18.55
CA SER A 106 -2.38 -17.92 -18.24
C SER A 106 -1.16 -18.57 -17.58
N ALA A 107 0.05 -18.27 -18.07
CA ALA A 107 1.29 -18.77 -17.48
C ALA A 107 1.49 -18.26 -16.03
N LEU A 108 1.20 -16.98 -15.78
CA LEU A 108 1.27 -16.42 -14.43
C LEU A 108 0.21 -17.03 -13.49
N ARG A 109 -1.00 -17.33 -13.98
CA ARG A 109 -2.05 -17.98 -13.17
C ARG A 109 -1.64 -19.37 -12.71
N LEU A 110 -1.06 -20.18 -13.60
CA LEU A 110 -0.54 -21.51 -13.24
C LEU A 110 0.56 -21.43 -12.18
N GLN A 111 1.43 -20.42 -12.26
CA GLN A 111 2.47 -20.20 -11.26
C GLN A 111 1.88 -19.82 -9.89
N VAL A 112 0.82 -19.00 -9.86
CA VAL A 112 0.16 -18.60 -8.61
C VAL A 112 -0.41 -19.80 -7.86
N GLU A 113 -0.98 -20.78 -8.57
CA GLU A 113 -1.51 -22.03 -7.97
C GLU A 113 -0.43 -22.84 -7.23
N GLU A 114 0.81 -22.82 -7.70
CA GLU A 114 1.93 -23.52 -7.05
C GLU A 114 2.62 -22.70 -5.95
N THR A 115 2.45 -21.37 -5.95
CA THR A 115 3.24 -20.46 -5.09
C THR A 115 2.49 -20.01 -3.84
N LEU A 116 1.15 -19.93 -3.89
CA LEU A 116 0.37 -19.56 -2.72
C LEU A 116 0.21 -20.76 -1.77
N PRO A 117 0.44 -20.59 -0.45
CA PRO A 117 0.12 -21.63 0.51
C PRO A 117 -1.38 -21.97 0.45
N SER A 118 -1.70 -23.26 0.53
CA SER A 118 -3.08 -23.80 0.48
C SER A 118 -3.88 -23.46 1.73
#